data_AF-A0A816GYR1-F1
#
_entry.id   AF-A0A816GYR1-F1
#
_cell.length_a   1.000
_cell.length_b   1.000
_cell.length_c   1.000
_cell.angle_alpha   90.00
_cell.angle_beta   90.00
_cell.angle_gamma   90.00
#
_symmetry.space_group_name_H-M   'P 1'
#
loop_
_entity.id
_entity.type
_entity.pdbx_description
1 polymer ?
#
loop_
_entity_poly.entity_id
_entity_poly.type
_entity_poly.pdbx_seq_one_letter_code
_entity_poly.pdbx_strand_id
1 'polypeptide(L)'
;EKKIFVYSVCPGYCNTDLSAHAADSRSAENGADSILYLVHTPSDQLENGGFYLDGVQFPQINQDQDLIRQAYERISKVNAAK
;
A
#
# COMPACT_ATOMS: atom_id res chain seq x y z
N GLU A 1 -15.48 23.62 -8.76
CA GLU A 1 -15.27 22.84 -7.52
C GLU A 1 -13.88 22.24 -7.51
N LYS A 2 -13.23 22.10 -6.34
CA LYS A 2 -11.95 21.39 -6.22
C LYS A 2 -12.24 19.90 -6.08
N LYS A 3 -11.66 19.06 -6.93
CA LYS A 3 -11.69 17.59 -6.75
C LYS A 3 -10.65 17.21 -5.71
N ILE A 4 -11.10 16.72 -4.56
CA ILE A 4 -10.24 16.24 -3.47
C ILE A 4 -10.33 14.72 -3.45
N PHE A 5 -9.18 14.07 -3.42
CA PHE A 5 -9.07 12.63 -3.26
C PHE A 5 -8.47 12.30 -1.90
N VAL A 6 -9.00 11.27 -1.26
CA VAL A 6 -8.59 10.79 0.05
C VAL A 6 -8.37 9.29 -0.05
N TYR A 7 -7.24 8.80 0.44
CA TYR A 7 -6.86 7.39 0.36
C TYR A 7 -6.38 6.91 1.72
N SER A 8 -6.47 5.60 1.95
CA SER A 8 -5.80 4.91 3.06
C SER A 8 -4.62 4.11 2.53
N VAL A 9 -3.53 4.06 3.29
CA VAL A 9 -2.30 3.37 2.89
C VAL A 9 -1.70 2.62 4.06
N CYS A 10 -1.23 1.40 3.80
CA CYS A 10 -0.35 0.68 4.70
C CYS A 10 1.09 0.82 4.18
N PRO A 11 2.04 1.33 4.97
CA PRO A 11 3.45 1.36 4.58
C PRO A 11 4.08 -0.05 4.66
N GLY A 12 3.37 -1.02 5.23
CA GLY A 12 3.92 -2.31 5.65
C GLY A 12 4.63 -2.20 7.00
N TYR A 13 5.19 -3.32 7.46
CA TYR A 13 5.91 -3.38 8.73
C TYR A 13 7.33 -2.81 8.57
N CYS A 14 7.49 -1.52 8.86
CA CYS A 14 8.72 -0.77 8.56
C CYS A 14 9.68 -0.67 9.76
N ASN A 15 10.97 -0.64 9.47
CA ASN A 15 12.09 -0.53 10.42
C ASN A 15 12.13 0.89 11.00
N THR A 16 11.53 1.06 12.18
CA THR A 16 11.35 2.34 12.86
C THR A 16 11.36 2.11 14.38
N ASP A 17 11.39 3.19 15.16
CA ASP A 17 11.25 3.09 16.62
C ASP A 17 9.94 2.38 17.04
N LEU A 18 8.85 2.58 16.28
CA LEU A 18 7.56 1.96 16.54
C LEU A 18 7.61 0.42 16.44
N SER A 19 8.42 -0.11 15.51
CA SER A 19 8.65 -1.55 15.36
C SER A 19 9.86 -2.05 16.15
N ALA A 20 10.45 -1.20 17.01
CA ALA A 20 11.68 -1.47 17.75
C ALA A 20 12.82 -1.99 16.86
N HIS A 21 12.89 -1.50 15.61
CA HIS A 21 13.84 -1.96 14.61
C HIS A 21 13.87 -3.49 14.40
N ALA A 22 12.69 -4.14 14.39
CA ALA A 22 12.58 -5.59 14.24
C ALA A 22 13.32 -6.13 13.00
N ALA A 23 13.95 -7.30 13.15
CA ALA A 23 14.83 -7.88 12.11
C ALA A 23 14.11 -8.25 10.81
N ASP A 24 12.80 -8.51 10.86
CA ASP A 24 11.93 -8.85 9.73
C ASP A 24 11.19 -7.63 9.16
N SER A 25 11.47 -6.43 9.65
CA SER A 25 10.87 -5.21 9.13
C SER A 25 11.52 -4.76 7.82
N ARG A 26 10.72 -4.20 6.91
CA ARG A 26 11.22 -3.57 5.68
C ARG A 26 11.83 -2.20 5.99
N SER A 27 12.68 -1.66 5.11
CA SER A 27 13.25 -0.33 5.32
C SER A 27 12.18 0.78 5.35
N ALA A 28 12.49 1.91 6.00
CA ALA A 28 11.58 3.05 6.07
C ALA A 28 11.34 3.67 4.68
N GLU A 29 12.36 3.66 3.81
CA GLU A 29 12.29 4.14 2.42
C GLU A 29 11.26 3.33 1.62
N ASN A 30 11.30 2.00 1.77
CA ASN A 30 10.33 1.12 1.13
C ASN A 30 8.90 1.37 1.63
N GLY A 31 8.73 1.74 2.90
CA GLY A 31 7.44 2.17 3.44
C GLY A 31 6.96 3.51 2.89
N ALA A 32 7.88 4.47 2.74
CA ALA A 32 7.60 5.78 2.16
C ALA A 32 7.17 5.68 0.69
N ASP A 33 7.77 4.77 -0.09
CA ASP A 33 7.37 4.50 -1.48
C ASP A 33 5.88 4.16 -1.62
N SER A 34 5.32 3.38 -0.69
CA SER A 34 3.87 3.06 -0.69
C SER A 34 3.01 4.32 -0.57
N ILE A 35 3.45 5.30 0.23
CA ILE A 35 2.77 6.57 0.42
C ILE A 35 2.93 7.45 -0.83
N LEU A 36 4.18 7.57 -1.32
CA LEU A 36 4.52 8.38 -2.48
C LEU A 36 3.84 7.89 -3.77
N TYR A 37 3.59 6.59 -3.90
CA TYR A 37 2.79 6.05 -5.00
C TYR A 37 1.43 6.76 -5.11
N LEU A 38 0.72 6.95 -4.01
CA LEU A 38 -0.61 7.60 -4.02
C LEU A 38 -0.54 9.11 -4.27
N VAL A 39 0.58 9.73 -3.90
CA VAL A 39 0.82 11.17 -4.15
C VAL A 39 1.13 11.44 -5.62
N HIS A 40 1.87 10.54 -6.27
CA HIS A 40 2.35 10.72 -7.63
C HIS A 40 1.47 10.07 -8.71
N THR A 41 0.64 9.10 -8.36
CA THR A 41 -0.26 8.45 -9.31
C THR A 41 -1.41 9.40 -9.68
N PRO A 42 -1.72 9.59 -10.98
CA PRO A 42 -2.88 10.35 -11.40
C PRO A 42 -4.17 9.85 -10.75
N SER A 43 -4.98 10.77 -10.21
CA SER A 43 -6.14 10.40 -9.40
C SER A 43 -7.24 9.65 -10.16
N ASP A 44 -7.25 9.70 -11.50
CA ASP A 44 -8.15 8.92 -12.36
C ASP A 44 -7.74 7.45 -12.50
N GLN A 45 -6.55 7.08 -11.99
CA GLN A 45 -6.04 5.70 -11.92
C GLN A 45 -6.21 5.09 -10.51
N LEU A 46 -6.74 5.85 -9.56
CA LEU A 46 -6.97 5.44 -8.18
C LEU A 46 -8.45 5.52 -7.82
N GLU A 47 -8.86 4.70 -6.86
CA GLU A 47 -10.19 4.74 -6.28
C GLU A 47 -10.19 5.66 -5.05
N ASN A 48 -10.99 6.71 -5.10
CA ASN A 48 -11.19 7.58 -3.94
C ASN A 48 -11.78 6.78 -2.76
N GLY A 49 -11.16 6.89 -1.58
CA GLY A 49 -11.50 6.09 -0.40
C GLY A 49 -10.87 4.69 -0.37
N GLY A 50 -10.09 4.31 -1.38
CA GLY A 50 -9.42 3.01 -1.44
C GLY A 50 -8.31 2.81 -0.40
N PHE A 51 -7.99 1.54 -0.12
CA PHE A 51 -6.89 1.11 0.75
C PHE A 51 -5.78 0.46 -0.08
N TYR A 52 -4.53 0.90 0.11
CA TYR A 52 -3.40 0.51 -0.74
C TYR A 52 -2.17 0.07 0.05
N LEU A 53 -1.37 -0.82 -0.53
CA LEU A 53 -0.01 -1.16 -0.12
C LEU A 53 0.82 -1.47 -1.37
N ASP A 54 1.99 -0.85 -1.49
CA ASP A 54 2.90 -0.98 -2.65
C ASP A 54 2.18 -0.79 -4.01
N GLY A 55 1.23 0.15 -4.05
CA GLY A 55 0.43 0.47 -5.24
C GLY A 55 -0.65 -0.56 -5.60
N VAL A 56 -0.81 -1.61 -4.82
CA VAL A 56 -1.90 -2.58 -4.96
C VAL A 56 -3.06 -2.16 -4.07
N GLN A 57 -4.24 -2.01 -4.67
CA GLN A 57 -5.47 -1.79 -3.93
C GLN A 57 -5.93 -3.09 -3.26
N PHE A 58 -6.25 -3.01 -1.98
CA PHE A 58 -6.89 -4.08 -1.24
C PHE A 58 -8.41 -4.03 -1.44
N PRO A 59 -9.06 -5.21 -1.53
CA PRO A 59 -10.51 -5.27 -1.48
C PRO A 59 -10.98 -4.74 -0.11
N GLN A 60 -12.14 -4.08 -0.09
CA GLN A 60 -12.70 -3.55 1.14
C GLN A 60 -13.01 -4.71 2.11
N ILE A 61 -12.90 -4.44 3.42
CA ILE A 61 -12.76 -5.38 4.56
C ILE A 61 -13.86 -6.47 4.65
N ASN A 62 -14.95 -6.35 3.87
CA ASN A 62 -16.05 -7.31 3.80
C ASN A 62 -15.99 -8.26 2.59
N GLN A 63 -14.90 -8.27 1.83
CA GLN A 63 -14.82 -9.03 0.59
C GLN A 63 -13.79 -10.15 0.67
N ASP A 64 -14.30 -11.34 0.38
CA ASP A 64 -13.63 -12.55 -0.13
C ASP A 64 -12.13 -12.69 0.17
N GLN A 65 -11.80 -13.68 1.01
CA GLN A 65 -10.43 -14.04 1.35
C GLN A 65 -9.56 -14.35 0.13
N ASP A 66 -10.17 -14.84 -0.97
CA ASP A 66 -9.44 -15.11 -2.21
C ASP A 66 -8.95 -13.83 -2.87
N LEU A 67 -9.73 -12.74 -2.80
CA LEU A 67 -9.32 -11.44 -3.33
C LEU A 67 -8.19 -10.82 -2.50
N ILE A 68 -8.24 -10.98 -1.17
CA ILE A 68 -7.17 -10.53 -0.27
C ILE A 68 -5.88 -11.29 -0.59
N ARG A 69 -5.97 -12.61 -0.75
CA ARG A 69 -4.82 -13.44 -1.13
C ARG A 69 -4.24 -13.02 -2.48
N GLN A 70 -5.08 -12.81 -3.49
CA GLN A 70 -4.64 -12.34 -4.81
C GLN A 70 -3.96 -10.97 -4.74
N ALA A 71 -4.43 -10.06 -3.87
CA ALA A 71 -3.77 -8.78 -3.64
C ALA A 71 -2.36 -8.98 -3.07
N TYR A 72 -2.18 -9.84 -2.06
CA TYR A 72 -0.85 -10.17 -1.52
C TYR A 72 0.06 -10.84 -2.56
N GLU A 73 -0.46 -11.73 -3.40
CA GLU A 73 0.31 -12.35 -4.48
C GLU A 73 0.79 -11.30 -5.51
N ARG A 74 -0.01 -10.26 -5.78
CA ARG A 74 0.38 -9.13 -6.64
C ARG A 74 1.47 -8.29 -5.98
N ILE A 75 1.36 -7.99 -4.69
CA ILE A 75 2.38 -7.23 -3.93
C ILE A 75 3.71 -7.95 -3.94
N SER A 76 3.72 -9.27 -3.70
CA SER A 76 4.93 -10.08 -3.75
C SER A 76 5.62 -10.01 -5.12
N LYS A 77 4.85 -9.99 -6.22
CA LYS A 77 5.40 -9.82 -7.57
C LYS A 77 5.98 -8.42 -7.80
N VAL A 78 5.31 -7.37 -7.31
CA VAL A 78 5.81 -5.99 -7.40
C VAL A 78 7.14 -5.87 -6.66
N ASN A 79 7.21 -6.40 -5.44
CA ASN A 79 8.43 -6.33 -4.62
C ASN A 79 9.57 -7.19 -5.18
N ALA A 80 9.27 -8.29 -5.89
CA ALA A 80 10.29 -9.09 -6.58
C ALA A 80 10.83 -8.44 -7.87
N ALA A 81 10.12 -7.45 -8.41
CA ALA A 81 10.53 -6.72 -9.62
C ALA A 81 11.35 -5.44 -9.31
N LYS A 82 11.50 -5.09 -8.03
CA LYS A 82 12.36 -4.02 -7.52
C LYS A 82 13.74 -4.58 -7.19
#